data_AF-A0A8X8IEX7-F1
#
_entry.id   AF-A0A8X8IEX7-F1
#
_cell.length_a   1.000
_cell.length_b   1.000
_cell.length_c   1.000
_cell.angle_alpha   90.00
_cell.angle_beta   90.00
_cell.angle_gamma   90.00
#
_symmetry.space_group_name_H-M   'P 1'
#
loop_
_entity.id
_entity.type
_entity.pdbx_description
1 polymer ?
#
loop_
_entity_poly.entity_id
_entity_poly.type
_entity_poly.pdbx_seq_one_letter_code
_entity_poly.pdbx_strand_id
1 'polypeptide(L)'
;MSGVYHWFTRLSVRHKTLLLLAIGLLLAGLINYYLFQPQILFFEPFHPVRRSLNDHSFLQLFLIGYFSDAAWCSALMLVTVVLSEHRVLYFRNKLLIFLLPFAIEAAQGFGLLKGTFDWYDLLTYGSVECASIILFPSLIFPLYEKK
;
A
#
# COMPACT_ATOMS: atom_id res chain seq x y z
N MET A 1 -25.36 6.41 13.47
CA MET A 1 -24.72 5.50 12.49
C MET A 1 -25.26 5.71 11.05
N SER A 2 -25.58 6.94 10.62
CA SER A 2 -26.24 7.19 9.31
C SER A 2 -25.35 7.84 8.23
N GLY A 3 -24.24 8.50 8.58
CA GLY A 3 -23.41 9.22 7.62
C GLY A 3 -22.56 8.33 6.70
N VAL A 4 -21.96 7.26 7.24
CA VAL A 4 -21.03 6.40 6.50
C VAL A 4 -21.74 5.56 5.44
N TYR A 5 -22.88 4.96 5.78
CA TYR A 5 -23.71 4.20 4.83
C TYR A 5 -24.22 5.08 3.68
N HIS A 6 -24.62 6.32 3.98
CA HIS A 6 -25.12 7.25 2.98
C HIS A 6 -24.02 7.73 2.02
N TRP A 7 -22.76 7.79 2.48
CA TRP A 7 -21.62 8.09 1.62
C TRP A 7 -21.31 6.93 0.67
N PHE A 8 -21.33 5.70 1.19
CA PHE A 8 -21.00 4.50 0.40
C PHE A 8 -22.00 4.24 -0.75
N THR A 9 -23.28 4.55 -0.56
CA THR A 9 -24.31 4.40 -1.60
C THR A 9 -24.15 5.41 -2.74
N ARG A 10 -23.47 6.54 -2.52
CA ARG A 10 -23.18 7.56 -3.54
C ARG A 10 -21.91 7.30 -4.35
N LEU A 11 -21.14 6.26 -4.01
CA LEU A 11 -19.96 5.89 -4.76
C LEU A 11 -20.33 5.31 -6.12
N SER A 12 -19.62 5.73 -7.17
CA SER A 12 -19.71 5.12 -8.49
C SER A 12 -19.26 3.66 -8.44
N VAL A 13 -19.69 2.85 -9.41
CA VAL A 13 -19.25 1.45 -9.53
C VAL A 13 -17.71 1.37 -9.59
N ARG A 14 -17.07 2.28 -10.34
CA ARG A 14 -15.61 2.39 -10.40
C ARG A 14 -15.00 2.57 -9.02
N HIS A 15 -15.48 3.52 -8.21
CA HIS A 15 -14.94 3.75 -6.86
C HIS A 15 -15.12 2.53 -5.95
N LYS A 16 -16.28 1.86 -6.01
CA LYS A 16 -16.53 0.63 -5.25
C LYS A 16 -15.54 -0.47 -5.65
N THR A 17 -15.29 -0.65 -6.94
CA THR A 17 -14.30 -1.60 -7.44
C THR A 17 -12.89 -1.26 -6.95
N LEU A 18 -12.47 0.00 -7.01
CA LEU A 18 -11.16 0.42 -6.51
C LEU A 18 -10.99 0.15 -5.01
N LEU A 19 -12.02 0.43 -4.19
CA LEU A 19 -12.00 0.12 -2.76
C LEU A 19 -11.97 -1.39 -2.49
N LEU A 20 -12.74 -2.19 -3.23
CA LEU A 20 -12.71 -3.64 -3.11
C LEU A 20 -11.34 -4.20 -3.49
N LEU A 21 -10.70 -3.65 -4.54
CA LEU A 21 -9.33 -4.01 -4.93
C LEU A 21 -8.32 -3.61 -3.84
N ALA A 22 -8.46 -2.43 -3.24
CA ALA A 22 -7.61 -2.01 -2.13
C ALA A 22 -7.72 -2.96 -0.93
N ILE A 23 -8.94 -3.36 -0.56
CA ILE A 23 -9.19 -4.36 0.48
C ILE A 23 -8.56 -5.71 0.09
N GLY A 24 -8.77 -6.16 -1.15
CA GLY A 24 -8.20 -7.39 -1.66
C GLY A 24 -6.67 -7.40 -1.61
N LEU A 25 -6.02 -6.28 -1.96
CA LEU A 25 -4.58 -6.12 -1.89
C LEU A 25 -4.07 -6.12 -0.44
N LEU A 26 -4.74 -5.43 0.48
CA LEU A 26 -4.37 -5.48 1.90
C LEU A 26 -4.48 -6.89 2.47
N LEU A 27 -5.54 -7.63 2.12
CA LEU A 27 -5.71 -9.02 2.54
C LEU A 27 -4.65 -9.91 1.90
N ALA A 28 -4.35 -9.74 0.62
CA ALA A 28 -3.30 -10.49 -0.06
C ALA A 28 -1.93 -10.22 0.55
N GLY A 29 -1.60 -8.95 0.81
CA GLY A 29 -0.37 -8.55 1.49
C GLY A 29 -0.29 -9.13 2.90
N LEU A 30 -1.37 -9.06 3.68
CA LEU A 30 -1.45 -9.64 5.02
C LEU A 30 -1.27 -11.17 5.02
N ILE A 31 -1.94 -11.87 4.10
CA ILE A 31 -1.81 -13.33 3.93
C ILE A 31 -0.37 -13.67 3.54
N ASN A 32 0.21 -12.94 2.59
CA ASN A 32 1.59 -13.15 2.17
C ASN A 32 2.57 -12.91 3.32
N TYR A 33 2.39 -11.81 4.06
CA TYR A 33 3.18 -11.50 5.24
C TYR A 33 3.08 -12.61 6.31
N TYR A 34 1.86 -13.09 6.57
CA TYR A 34 1.60 -14.21 7.48
C TYR A 34 2.19 -15.54 7.00
N LEU A 35 2.36 -15.76 5.70
CA LEU A 35 2.94 -17.02 5.19
C LEU A 35 4.47 -16.98 5.17
N PHE A 36 5.07 -15.82 4.87
CA PHE A 36 6.48 -15.72 4.51
C PHE A 36 7.36 -14.93 5.48
N GLN A 37 6.80 -14.15 6.42
CA GLN A 37 7.57 -13.40 7.43
C GLN A 37 7.30 -13.89 8.87
N PRO A 38 7.90 -15.02 9.28
CA PRO A 38 7.62 -15.67 10.57
C PRO A 38 8.19 -14.97 11.81
N GLN A 39 8.92 -13.87 11.65
CA GLN A 39 9.69 -13.24 12.74
C GLN A 39 8.91 -12.19 13.54
N ILE A 40 7.60 -12.10 13.33
CA ILE A 40 6.72 -11.16 14.02
C ILE A 40 6.15 -11.85 15.27
N LEU A 41 6.40 -11.26 16.44
CA LEU A 41 6.10 -11.74 17.81
C LEU A 41 4.68 -12.30 18.06
N PHE A 42 3.71 -12.10 17.16
CA PHE A 42 2.33 -12.57 17.33
C PHE A 42 2.06 -13.98 16.79
N PHE A 43 2.95 -14.57 15.98
CA PHE A 43 2.67 -15.82 15.26
C PHE A 43 3.70 -16.94 15.48
N GLU A 44 4.61 -16.81 16.44
CA GLU A 44 5.61 -17.84 16.76
C GLU A 44 5.08 -19.27 16.94
N PRO A 45 3.91 -19.55 17.56
CA PRO A 45 3.47 -20.93 17.75
C PRO A 45 2.90 -21.61 16.49
N PHE A 46 2.66 -20.87 15.40
CA PHE A 46 1.95 -21.40 14.22
C PHE A 46 2.78 -21.49 12.94
N HIS A 47 4.07 -21.11 12.96
CA HIS A 47 4.85 -21.03 11.73
C HIS A 47 5.54 -22.35 11.35
N PRO A 48 5.22 -22.94 10.18
CA PRO A 48 5.92 -24.09 9.67
C PRO A 48 7.15 -23.62 8.87
N VAL A 49 8.33 -24.11 9.28
CA VAL A 49 9.54 -24.24 8.45
C VAL A 49 10.31 -22.95 8.12
N ARG A 50 11.45 -22.77 8.80
CA ARG A 50 12.58 -21.97 8.29
C ARG A 50 13.21 -22.71 7.11
N ARG A 51 13.01 -22.27 5.86
CA ARG A 51 13.73 -22.81 4.70
C ARG A 51 14.99 -22.00 4.41
N SER A 52 16.03 -22.69 3.95
CA SER A 52 17.31 -22.11 3.51
C SER A 52 17.12 -21.22 2.28
N LEU A 53 17.72 -20.02 2.31
CA LEU A 53 17.62 -18.97 1.28
C LEU A 53 18.38 -19.28 -0.03
N ASN A 54 19.11 -20.39 -0.12
CA ASN A 54 20.07 -20.61 -1.21
C ASN A 54 19.46 -21.01 -2.57
N ASP A 55 18.19 -21.42 -2.63
CA ASP A 55 17.54 -21.91 -3.87
C ASP A 55 16.19 -21.23 -4.13
N HIS A 56 16.11 -19.91 -3.98
CA HIS A 56 14.86 -19.18 -4.21
C HIS A 56 14.78 -18.63 -5.64
N SER A 57 13.67 -18.93 -6.32
CA SER A 57 13.35 -18.29 -7.60
C SER A 57 13.06 -16.80 -7.39
N PHE A 58 13.21 -15.99 -8.44
CA PHE A 58 12.90 -14.55 -8.38
C PHE A 58 11.50 -14.27 -7.80
N LEU A 59 10.50 -15.10 -8.17
CA LEU A 59 9.15 -15.01 -7.62
C LEU A 59 9.11 -15.22 -6.10
N GLN A 60 9.87 -16.19 -5.58
CA GLN A 60 9.93 -16.43 -4.13
C GLN A 60 10.62 -15.27 -3.41
N LEU A 61 11.71 -14.73 -3.97
CA LEU A 61 12.35 -13.53 -3.41
C LEU A 61 11.40 -12.34 -3.35
N PHE A 62 10.61 -12.14 -4.41
CA PHE A 62 9.59 -11.09 -4.43
C PHE A 62 8.48 -11.32 -3.41
N LEU A 63 7.93 -12.53 -3.31
CA LEU A 63 6.88 -12.86 -2.35
C LEU A 63 7.37 -12.73 -0.91
N ILE A 64 8.61 -13.12 -0.60
CA ILE A 64 9.17 -13.04 0.75
C ILE A 64 9.51 -11.59 1.12
N GLY A 65 10.13 -10.86 0.20
CA GLY A 65 10.72 -9.54 0.46
C GLY A 65 9.78 -8.37 0.25
N TYR A 66 9.06 -8.33 -0.88
CA TYR A 66 8.55 -7.05 -1.41
C TYR A 66 7.05 -7.04 -1.75
N PHE A 67 6.42 -8.21 -1.91
CA PHE A 67 5.02 -8.28 -2.32
C PHE A 67 4.09 -7.60 -1.32
N SER A 68 4.31 -7.82 -0.02
CA SER A 68 3.49 -7.24 1.04
C SER A 68 3.54 -5.71 1.02
N ASP A 69 4.73 -5.14 0.83
CA ASP A 69 4.97 -3.70 0.71
C ASP A 69 4.36 -3.10 -0.54
N ALA A 70 4.54 -3.78 -1.69
CA ALA A 70 3.91 -3.39 -2.94
C ALA A 70 2.37 -3.42 -2.83
N ALA A 71 1.80 -4.43 -2.18
CA ALA A 71 0.36 -4.57 -2.00
C ALA A 71 -0.21 -3.50 -1.07
N TRP A 72 0.47 -3.22 0.04
CA TRP A 72 0.09 -2.14 0.96
C TRP A 72 0.14 -0.78 0.28
N CYS A 73 1.24 -0.45 -0.41
CA CYS A 73 1.40 0.82 -1.11
C CYS A 73 0.35 0.95 -2.23
N SER A 74 0.10 -0.12 -2.99
CA SER A 74 -0.93 -0.12 -4.04
C SER A 74 -2.33 0.12 -3.46
N ALA A 75 -2.67 -0.50 -2.33
CA ALA A 75 -3.95 -0.26 -1.67
C ALA A 75 -4.08 1.20 -1.19
N LEU A 76 -3.02 1.76 -0.62
CA LEU A 76 -2.97 3.17 -0.22
C LEU A 76 -3.21 4.10 -1.41
N MET A 77 -2.58 3.82 -2.56
CA MET A 77 -2.78 4.61 -3.78
C MET A 77 -4.22 4.53 -4.29
N LEU A 78 -4.82 3.33 -4.34
CA LEU A 78 -6.21 3.16 -4.77
C LEU A 78 -7.21 3.90 -3.88
N VAL A 79 -7.02 3.87 -2.56
CA VAL A 79 -7.83 4.65 -1.62
C VAL A 79 -7.64 6.14 -1.86
N THR A 80 -6.40 6.58 -2.08
CA THR A 80 -6.07 7.98 -2.37
C THR A 80 -6.73 8.47 -3.65
N VAL A 81 -6.80 7.64 -4.70
CA VAL A 81 -7.55 7.94 -5.93
C VAL A 81 -9.01 8.22 -5.59
N VAL A 82 -9.68 7.31 -4.88
CA VAL A 82 -11.11 7.46 -4.53
C VAL A 82 -11.36 8.74 -3.73
N LEU A 83 -10.52 9.01 -2.72
CA LEU A 83 -10.65 10.22 -1.89
C LEU A 83 -10.32 11.50 -2.67
N SER A 84 -9.37 11.45 -3.59
CA SER A 84 -9.00 12.55 -4.49
C SER A 84 -10.13 12.89 -5.45
N GLU A 85 -10.73 11.89 -6.10
CA GLU A 85 -11.82 12.08 -7.05
C GLU A 85 -13.10 12.60 -6.36
N HIS A 86 -13.29 12.27 -5.08
CA HIS A 86 -14.34 12.85 -4.24
C HIS A 86 -14.00 14.21 -3.62
N ARG A 87 -12.86 14.81 -3.97
CA ARG A 87 -12.39 16.12 -3.47
C ARG A 87 -12.27 16.19 -1.94
N VAL A 88 -12.04 15.03 -1.30
CA VAL A 88 -11.80 14.94 0.14
C VAL A 88 -10.35 15.34 0.47
N LEU A 89 -9.42 15.07 -0.46
CA LEU A 89 -8.00 15.35 -0.28
C LEU A 89 -7.54 16.57 -1.08
N TYR A 90 -6.96 17.54 -0.39
CA TYR A 90 -6.20 18.62 -1.02
C TYR A 90 -4.82 18.13 -1.46
N PHE A 91 -4.16 18.88 -2.34
CA PHE A 91 -2.82 18.56 -2.85
C PHE A 91 -1.81 18.24 -1.73
N ARG A 92 -1.82 19.04 -0.64
CA ARG A 92 -0.94 18.83 0.51
C ARG A 92 -1.17 17.47 1.19
N ASN A 93 -2.43 17.03 1.31
CA ASN A 93 -2.76 15.73 1.89
C ASN A 93 -2.28 14.59 1.00
N LYS A 94 -2.43 14.72 -0.33
CA LYS A 94 -1.93 13.72 -1.27
C LYS A 94 -0.41 13.60 -1.19
N LEU A 95 0.30 14.73 -1.12
CA LEU A 95 1.75 14.74 -0.96
C LEU A 95 2.19 14.03 0.33
N LEU A 96 1.50 14.27 1.45
CA LEU A 96 1.80 13.56 2.69
C LEU A 96 1.57 12.05 2.57
N ILE A 97 0.55 11.63 1.82
CA ILE A 97 0.29 10.21 1.59
C ILE A 97 1.37 9.58 0.70
N PHE A 98 1.82 10.25 -0.37
CA PHE A 98 2.94 9.78 -1.20
C PHE A 98 4.26 9.76 -0.43
N LEU A 99 4.48 10.68 0.51
CA LEU A 99 5.70 10.67 1.30
C LEU A 99 5.69 9.62 2.41
N LEU A 100 4.53 9.06 2.75
CA LEU A 100 4.39 8.16 3.89
C LEU A 100 5.26 6.90 3.80
N PRO A 101 5.32 6.15 2.68
CA PRO A 101 6.17 4.96 2.58
C PRO A 101 7.65 5.30 2.78
N PHE A 102 8.13 6.38 2.15
CA PHE A 102 9.51 6.83 2.28
C PHE A 102 9.84 7.36 3.68
N ALA A 103 8.88 8.01 4.34
CA ALA A 103 9.05 8.49 5.71
C ALA A 103 9.15 7.32 6.70
N ILE A 104 8.40 6.24 6.48
CA ILE A 104 8.49 5.02 7.29
C ILE A 104 9.88 4.39 7.12
N GLU A 105 10.38 4.24 5.90
CA GLU A 105 11.73 3.71 5.64
C GLU A 105 12.83 4.59 6.23
N ALA A 106 12.75 5.90 6.04
CA ALA A 106 13.70 6.83 6.65
C ALA A 106 13.69 6.70 8.19
N ALA A 107 12.51 6.58 8.79
CA ALA A 107 12.39 6.38 10.23
C ALA A 107 13.00 5.04 10.70
N GLN A 108 12.89 3.96 9.92
CA GLN A 108 13.62 2.72 10.19
C GLN A 108 15.14 2.91 10.08
N GLY A 109 15.62 3.64 9.06
CA GLY A 109 17.04 3.94 8.85
C GLY A 109 17.67 4.78 9.95
N PHE A 110 16.90 5.67 10.58
CA PHE A 110 17.32 6.42 11.77
C PHE A 110 17.11 5.66 13.09
N GLY A 111 16.60 4.42 13.05
CA GLY A 111 16.31 3.62 14.23
C GLY A 111 15.13 4.12 15.08
N LEU A 112 14.26 4.97 14.51
CA LEU A 112 13.05 5.47 15.17
C LEU A 112 11.92 4.45 15.16
N LEU A 113 11.89 3.58 14.15
CA LEU A 113 10.96 2.47 14.02
C LEU A 113 11.73 1.14 14.00
N LYS A 114 11.08 0.06 14.48
CA LYS A 114 11.61 -1.29 14.31
C LYS A 114 11.47 -1.67 12.84
N GLY A 115 12.57 -2.12 12.25
CA GLY A 115 12.64 -2.51 10.85
C GLY A 115 14.09 -2.40 10.36
N THR A 116 14.29 -2.66 9.07
CA THR A 116 15.59 -2.50 8.42
C THR A 116 15.38 -1.61 7.22
N PHE A 117 16.11 -0.51 7.17
CA PHE A 117 16.10 0.34 5.99
C PHE A 117 16.59 -0.44 4.77
N ASP A 118 15.72 -0.54 3.76
CA ASP A 118 16.04 -1.20 2.49
C ASP A 118 15.83 -0.27 1.30
N TRP A 119 16.87 -0.12 0.49
CA TRP A 119 16.81 0.63 -0.77
C TRP A 119 15.84 0.02 -1.78
N TYR A 120 15.65 -1.31 -1.74
CA TYR A 120 14.70 -1.99 -2.61
C TYR A 120 13.25 -1.71 -2.22
N ASP A 121 12.97 -1.42 -0.94
CA ASP A 121 11.64 -1.01 -0.51
C ASP A 121 11.31 0.39 -1.02
N LEU A 122 12.28 1.32 -0.95
CA LEU A 122 12.15 2.65 -1.56
C LEU A 122 11.89 2.57 -3.07
N LEU A 123 12.61 1.69 -3.78
CA LEU A 123 12.41 1.45 -5.21
C LEU A 123 11.01 0.88 -5.49
N THR A 124 10.56 -0.07 -4.65
CA THR A 124 9.24 -0.70 -4.75
C THR A 124 8.13 0.34 -4.58
N TYR A 125 8.19 1.15 -3.53
CA TYR A 125 7.22 2.23 -3.31
C TYR A 125 7.23 3.25 -4.45
N GLY A 126 8.42 3.72 -4.87
CA GLY A 126 8.54 4.65 -5.99
C GLY A 126 7.95 4.10 -7.30
N SER A 127 8.14 2.80 -7.58
CA SER A 127 7.59 2.14 -8.77
C SER A 127 6.07 2.07 -8.72
N VAL A 128 5.49 1.69 -7.58
CA VAL A 128 4.03 1.63 -7.37
C VAL A 128 3.40 3.02 -7.49
N GLU A 129 4.01 4.04 -6.92
CA GLU A 129 3.52 5.41 -7.00
C GLU A 129 3.58 5.96 -8.43
N CYS A 130 4.71 5.77 -9.12
CA CYS A 130 4.84 6.16 -10.53
C CYS A 130 3.77 5.48 -11.40
N ALA A 131 3.60 4.17 -11.24
CA ALA A 131 2.58 3.42 -11.96
C ALA A 131 1.17 3.94 -11.64
N SER A 132 0.88 4.22 -10.37
CA SER A 132 -0.42 4.74 -9.92
C SER A 132 -0.71 6.13 -10.48
N ILE A 133 0.29 7.01 -10.53
CA ILE A 133 0.18 8.36 -11.12
C ILE A 133 -0.12 8.27 -12.62
N ILE A 134 0.57 7.37 -13.34
CA ILE A 134 0.36 7.14 -14.77
C ILE A 134 -1.07 6.63 -15.04
N LEU A 135 -1.53 5.66 -14.24
CA LEU A 135 -2.87 5.07 -14.38
C LEU A 135 -3.99 6.00 -13.91
N PHE A 136 -3.71 6.86 -12.93
CA PHE A 136 -4.70 7.74 -12.30
C PHE A 136 -4.16 9.18 -12.18
N PRO A 137 -4.20 9.97 -13.27
CA PRO A 137 -3.72 11.35 -13.27
C PRO A 137 -4.43 12.27 -12.25
N SER A 138 -5.62 11.88 -11.76
CA SER A 138 -6.37 12.56 -10.69
C SER A 138 -5.60 12.64 -9.36
N LEU A 139 -4.54 11.84 -9.22
CA LEU A 139 -3.59 11.91 -8.10
C LEU A 139 -2.76 13.21 -8.10
N ILE A 140 -2.37 13.70 -9.29
CA ILE A 140 -1.59 14.95 -9.43
C ILE A 140 -2.50 16.11 -9.79
N PHE A 141 -3.30 15.95 -10.84
CA PHE A 141 -4.10 17.03 -11.38
C PHE A 141 -5.42 17.16 -10.62
N PRO A 142 -5.77 18.36 -10.11
CA PRO A 142 -7.12 18.59 -9.63
C PRO A 142 -8.09 18.37 -10.80
N LEU A 143 -9.07 17.49 -10.64
CA LEU A 143 -10.14 17.32 -11.62
C LEU A 143 -10.90 18.65 -11.72
N TYR A 144 -10.58 19.41 -12.78
CA TYR A 144 -11.05 20.76 -13.13
C TYR A 144 -12.14 21.31 -12.19
N GLU A 145 -11.80 22.35 -11.45
CA GLU A 145 -12.80 23.21 -10.80
C GLU A 145 -13.64 23.87 -11.90
N LYS A 146 -14.80 23.27 -12.23
CA LYS A 146 -15.92 24.09 -12.69
C LYS A 146 -16.34 24.93 -11.49
N LYS A 147 -15.89 26.19 -11.48
CA LYS A 147 -16.52 27.27 -10.72
C LYS A 147 -17.97 27.45 -11.17
#